data_AF-A0A7R9GLV8-F1
#
_entry.id   AF-A0A7R9GLV8-F1
#
_cell.length_a   1.000
_cell.length_b   1.000
_cell.length_c   1.000
_cell.angle_alpha   90.00
_cell.angle_beta   90.00
_cell.angle_gamma   90.00
#
_symmetry.space_group_name_H-M   'P 1'
#
loop_
_entity.id
_entity.type
_entity.pdbx_description
1 polymer ?
#
loop_
_entity_poly.entity_id
_entity_poly.type
_entity_poly.pdbx_seq_one_letter_code
_entity_poly.pdbx_strand_id
1 'polypeptide(L)' 'MHWALRLPKGDQDYPELAEQVHQQLDRMYQLVEKIHAGQCRGATGEVIQDVVNIGVGGSDLGPLMVSHTLSDY' A
#
# COMPACT_ATOMS: atom_id res chain seq x y z
N MET A 1 17.60 -2.78 -2.88
CA MET A 1 17.35 -2.16 -4.20
C MET A 1 16.05 -1.37 -4.16
N HIS A 2 15.98 -0.26 -3.40
CA HIS A 2 14.70 0.46 -3.21
C HIS A 2 14.19 1.13 -4.49
N TRP A 3 15.08 1.47 -5.42
CA TRP A 3 14.73 2.03 -6.72
C TRP A 3 13.83 1.08 -7.54
N ALA A 4 14.01 -0.24 -7.40
CA ALA A 4 13.26 -1.23 -8.15
C ALA A 4 11.77 -1.28 -7.78
N LEU A 5 11.42 -0.84 -6.56
CA LEU A 5 10.03 -0.77 -6.07
C LEU A 5 9.19 0.27 -6.84
N ARG A 6 9.83 1.09 -7.69
CA ARG A 6 9.21 2.14 -8.50
C ARG A 6 9.36 1.91 -10.01
N LEU A 7 9.79 0.72 -10.42
CA LEU A 7 9.85 0.37 -11.84
C LEU A 7 8.46 0.43 -12.48
N PRO A 8 8.36 0.89 -13.74
CA PRO A 8 7.09 0.88 -14.46
C PRO A 8 6.61 -0.56 -14.70
N LYS A 9 5.30 -0.73 -14.87
CA LYS A 9 4.72 -2.04 -15.22
C LYS A 9 5.18 -2.41 -16.63
N GLY A 10 5.75 -3.60 -16.80
CA GLY A 10 6.30 -4.05 -18.08
C GLY A 10 7.68 -3.47 -18.42
N ASP A 11 8.47 -3.12 -17.41
CA ASP A 11 9.87 -2.73 -17.59
C ASP A 11 10.65 -3.77 -18.41
N GLN A 12 11.45 -3.31 -19.38
CA GLN A 12 12.17 -4.18 -20.32
C GLN A 12 13.55 -4.61 -19.80
N ASP A 13 14.17 -3.77 -18.97
CA ASP A 13 15.51 -4.03 -18.44
C ASP A 13 15.47 -5.01 -17.27
N TYR A 14 14.38 -4.96 -16.48
CA TYR A 14 14.17 -5.81 -15.31
C TYR A 14 12.76 -6.44 -15.28
N PRO A 15 12.37 -7.23 -16.30
CA PRO A 15 11.00 -7.69 -16.48
C PRO A 15 10.48 -8.54 -15.31
N GLU A 16 11.28 -9.49 -14.84
CA GLU A 16 10.89 -10.37 -13.72
C GLU A 16 10.75 -9.60 -12.39
N LEU A 17 11.63 -8.62 -12.15
CA LEU A 17 11.61 -7.83 -10.93
C LEU A 17 10.42 -6.86 -10.93
N ALA A 18 10.15 -6.22 -12.07
CA ALA A 18 8.97 -5.39 -12.25
C ALA A 18 7.70 -6.23 -12.05
N GLU A 19 7.62 -7.44 -12.62
CA GLU A 19 6.48 -8.32 -12.43
C GLU A 19 6.23 -8.64 -10.95
N GLN A 20 7.26 -9.06 -10.21
CA GLN A 20 7.13 -9.38 -8.78
C GLN A 20 6.68 -8.18 -7.93
N VAL A 21 7.21 -6.97 -8.22
CA VAL A 21 6.81 -5.74 -7.54
C VAL A 21 5.34 -5.42 -7.84
N HIS A 22 4.94 -5.43 -9.11
CA HIS A 22 3.58 -5.11 -9.52
C HIS A 22 2.56 -6.14 -9.01
N GLN A 23 2.94 -7.42 -8.88
CA GLN A 23 2.08 -8.41 -8.20
C GLN A 23 1.77 -8.03 -6.75
N GLN A 24 2.73 -7.46 -5.99
CA GLN A 24 2.44 -7.00 -4.63
C GLN A 24 1.66 -5.69 -4.60
N LEU A 25 1.96 -4.76 -5.50
CA LEU A 25 1.21 -3.50 -5.63
C LEU A 25 -0.26 -3.78 -6.00
N ASP A 26 -0.52 -4.70 -6.93
CA ASP A 26 -1.88 -5.11 -7.34
C ASP A 26 -2.65 -5.72 -6.14
N ARG A 27 -1.99 -6.52 -5.29
CA ARG A 27 -2.60 -7.07 -4.05
C ARG A 27 -2.92 -5.97 -3.04
N MET A 28 -2.03 -5.01 -2.85
CA MET A 28 -2.27 -3.86 -1.98
C MET A 28 -3.43 -3.01 -2.50
N TYR A 29 -3.48 -2.74 -3.81
CA TYR A 29 -4.54 -1.96 -4.43
C TYR A 29 -5.91 -2.59 -4.20
N GLN A 30 -6.04 -3.90 -4.47
CA GLN A 30 -7.28 -4.65 -4.23
C GLN A 30 -7.74 -4.61 -2.76
N LEU A 31 -6.80 -4.62 -1.81
CA LEU A 31 -7.13 -4.50 -0.38
C LEU A 31 -7.66 -3.10 -0.07
N VAL A 32 -6.96 -2.06 -0.52
CA VAL A 32 -7.35 -0.66 -0.29
C VAL A 32 -8.70 -0.35 -0.92
N GLU A 33 -8.97 -0.83 -2.14
CA GLU A 33 -10.29 -0.68 -2.78
C GLU A 33 -11.41 -1.29 -1.94
N LYS A 34 -11.19 -2.49 -1.38
CA LYS A 34 -12.17 -3.16 -0.50
C LYS A 34 -12.40 -2.39 0.80
N ILE A 35 -11.35 -1.80 1.37
CA ILE A 35 -11.47 -0.96 2.57
C ILE A 35 -12.28 0.30 2.24
N HIS A 36 -11.92 1.02 1.19
CA HIS A 36 -12.63 2.24 0.76
C HIS A 36 -14.10 1.96 0.36
N ALA A 37 -14.38 0.80 -0.23
CA ALA A 37 -15.74 0.36 -0.55
C ALA A 37 -16.55 -0.13 0.66
N GLY A 38 -15.99 -0.14 1.88
CA GLY A 38 -16.66 -0.66 3.08
C GLY A 38 -16.95 -2.17 3.02
N GLN A 39 -16.19 -2.90 2.20
CA GLN A 39 -16.32 -4.35 2.04
C GLN A 39 -15.49 -5.10 3.06
N CYS A 40 -14.35 -4.53 3.48
CA CYS A 40 -13.64 -4.99 4.67
C CYS A 40 -14.42 -4.55 5.92
N ARG A 41 -14.89 -5.53 6.70
CA ARG A 41 -15.69 -5.31 7.90
C ARG A 41 -15.03 -5.96 9.12
N GLY A 42 -15.18 -5.31 10.27
CA GLY A 42 -14.72 -5.82 11.55
C GLY A 42 -15.58 -6.98 12.05
N ALA A 43 -15.22 -7.53 13.22
CA ALA A 43 -15.91 -8.67 13.82
C ALA A 43 -17.40 -8.41 14.11
N THR A 44 -17.78 -7.15 14.34
CA THR A 44 -19.16 -6.69 14.54
C THR A 44 -19.95 -6.47 13.24
N GLY A 45 -19.29 -6.60 12.08
CA GLY A 45 -19.86 -6.29 10.78
C GLY A 45 -19.79 -4.80 10.41
N GLU A 46 -19.23 -3.95 11.27
CA GLU A 46 -19.03 -2.52 10.99
C GLU A 46 -17.89 -2.31 10.00
N VAL A 47 -17.94 -1.21 9.24
CA VAL A 47 -16.89 -0.84 8.29
C VAL A 47 -15.63 -0.40 9.04
N ILE A 48 -14.46 -0.65 8.45
CA ILE A 48 -13.20 -0.13 9.00
C ILE A 48 -13.15 1.39 8.77
N GLN A 49 -12.93 2.16 9.84
CA GLN A 49 -12.81 3.62 9.80
C GLN A 49 -11.40 4.09 10.12
N ASP A 50 -10.72 3.40 11.02
CA ASP A 50 -9.40 3.76 11.51
C ASP A 50 -8.36 2.69 11.17
N VAL A 51 -7.15 3.14 10.87
CA VAL A 51 -6.00 2.28 10.59
C VAL A 51 -4.89 2.60 11.58
N VAL A 52 -4.46 1.60 12.35
CA VAL A 52 -3.35 1.73 13.31
C VAL A 52 -2.08 1.13 12.71
N ASN A 53 -1.09 1.97 12.41
CA ASN A 53 0.25 1.50 12.02
C ASN A 53 1.06 1.14 13.28
N ILE A 54 1.51 -0.11 13.39
CA ILE A 54 2.38 -0.55 14.49
C ILE A 54 3.77 -0.81 13.91
N GLY A 55 4.67 0.16 14.06
CA GLY A 55 6.01 0.13 13.50
C GLY A 55 7.03 0.90 14.33
N VAL A 56 8.31 0.77 13.99
CA VAL A 56 9.40 1.55 14.59
C VAL A 56 10.45 1.87 13.52
N GLY A 57 11.04 3.06 13.60
CA GLY A 57 12.06 3.50 12.64
C GLY A 57 11.48 3.61 11.23
N GLY A 58 12.12 2.96 10.25
CA GLY A 58 11.72 3.07 8.84
C GLY A 58 10.29 2.61 8.53
N SER A 59 9.74 1.67 9.32
CA SER A 59 8.37 1.19 9.16
C SER A 59 7.30 2.10 9.77
N ASP A 60 7.71 3.18 10.44
CA ASP A 60 6.81 4.18 11.02
C ASP A 60 7.03 5.57 10.40
N LEU A 61 8.28 6.01 10.32
CA LEU A 61 8.63 7.34 9.80
C LEU A 61 8.17 7.57 8.36
N GLY A 62 8.30 6.56 7.49
CA GLY A 62 7.87 6.66 6.10
C GLY A 62 6.36 6.83 5.95
N PRO A 63 5.55 5.88 6.47
CA PRO A 63 4.09 5.98 6.46
C PRO A 63 3.57 7.27 7.10
N LEU A 64 4.09 7.66 8.26
CA LEU A 64 3.69 8.88 8.97
C LEU A 64 3.93 10.14 8.12
N MET A 65 5.11 10.24 7.50
CA MET A 65 5.45 11.40 6.68
C MET A 65 4.53 11.53 5.47
N VAL A 66 4.29 10.44 4.74
CA VAL A 66 3.50 10.47 3.50
C VAL A 66 2.02 10.72 3.79
N SER A 67 1.44 10.03 4.79
CA SER A 67 0.03 10.22 5.14
C SER A 67 -0.25 11.62 5.67
N HIS A 68 0.69 12.21 6.40
CA HIS A 68 0.55 13.58 6.88
C HIS A 68 0.73 14.61 5.76
N THR A 69 1.70 14.42 4.86
CA THR A 69 1.99 15.38 3.79
C THR A 69 0.90 15.41 2.72
N LEU A 70 0.23 14.27 2.49
CA LEU A 70 -0.82 14.14 1.48
C LEU A 70 -2.23 14.18 2.07
N SER A 71 -2.41 14.68 3.29
CA SER A 71 -3.71 14.66 3.99
C SER A 71 -4.84 15.43 3.29
N ASP A 72 -4.49 16.29 2.34
CA ASP A 72 -5.44 17.11 1.58
C ASP A 72 -6.03 16.40 0.34
N TYR A 73 -5.56 15.19 0.03
CA TYR A 73 -6.01 14.35 -1.09
C TYR A 73 -6.90 13.20 -0.60
#